data_AF-B4WGS2-F1
#
_entry.id   AF-B4WGS2-F1
#
_cell.length_a   1.000
_cell.length_b   1.000
_cell.length_c   1.000
_cell.angle_alpha   90.00
_cell.angle_beta   90.00
_cell.angle_gamma   90.00
#
_symmetry.space_group_name_H-M   'P 1'
#
loop_
_entity.id
_entity.type
_entity.pdbx_description
1 polymer ?
#
loop_
_entity_poly.entity_id
_entity_poly.type
_entity_poly.pdbx_seq_one_letter_code
_entity_poly.pdbx_strand_id
1 'polypeptide(L)'
;MKLSPTDAQRFMSLMLPLQWYVNQTARILPEIKDFESFCATEAEEKIQVRDYLFAHTELIDRFVQDNLEGLDKEGLETILSWKNYVSGDFYIERFLKKYNIFIADDDTVYGVLGLTNSPSDFIDKSNLPIRVQTILLPFQNKIVYDGFLRFYNVLFGRGISSSLKQVYLITKDNNAIVQTFDSSATEPKAKKKSTGKKSTNTDKDWALLLEELSTKAKKLKGGGGQPMTYSPTFSLVRASLELAKLATESQPDTDKLIKKHNRISTLLDQVADAIIREQ
;
A
#
# COMPACT_ATOMS: atom_id res chain seq x y z
N MET A 1 6.31 -12.07 -7.23
CA MET A 1 4.88 -12.34 -7.51
C MET A 1 4.48 -11.52 -8.70
N LYS A 2 4.09 -12.24 -9.74
CA LYS A 2 3.92 -11.71 -11.07
C LYS A 2 2.90 -12.55 -11.82
N LEU A 3 2.43 -12.03 -12.95
CA LEU A 3 1.57 -12.75 -13.87
C LEU A 3 2.21 -14.06 -14.32
N SER A 4 1.38 -14.99 -14.79
CA SER A 4 1.87 -16.16 -15.51
C SER A 4 2.61 -15.69 -16.78
N PRO A 5 3.57 -16.46 -17.32
CA PRO A 5 4.22 -16.09 -18.57
C PRO A 5 3.23 -15.83 -19.72
N THR A 6 2.16 -16.62 -19.80
CA THR A 6 1.08 -16.46 -20.80
C THR A 6 0.30 -15.17 -20.58
N ASP A 7 -0.09 -14.86 -19.34
CA ASP A 7 -0.80 -13.63 -18.99
C ASP A 7 0.07 -12.39 -19.28
N ALA A 8 1.37 -12.45 -18.95
CA ALA A 8 2.32 -11.37 -19.21
C ALA A 8 2.52 -11.17 -20.73
N GLN A 9 2.64 -12.25 -21.50
CA GLN A 9 2.72 -12.16 -22.95
C GLN A 9 1.44 -11.55 -23.54
N ARG A 10 0.27 -11.94 -23.02
CA ARG A 10 -1.01 -11.36 -23.43
C ARG A 10 -1.07 -9.87 -23.14
N PHE A 11 -0.66 -9.44 -21.95
CA PHE A 11 -0.57 -8.01 -21.61
C PHE A 11 0.32 -7.25 -22.61
N MET A 12 1.53 -7.75 -22.88
CA MET A 12 2.46 -7.10 -23.81
C MET A 12 1.93 -7.06 -25.24
N SER A 13 1.23 -8.11 -25.68
CA SER A 13 0.61 -8.16 -27.01
C SER A 13 -0.50 -7.12 -27.22
N LEU A 14 -1.06 -6.58 -26.12
CA LEU A 14 -2.05 -5.50 -26.16
C LEU A 14 -1.40 -4.12 -25.96
N MET A 15 -0.43 -4.03 -25.04
CA MET A 15 0.19 -2.75 -24.67
C MET A 15 1.12 -2.22 -25.77
N LEU A 16 1.93 -3.07 -26.40
CA LEU A 16 2.89 -2.61 -27.41
C LEU A 16 2.22 -2.03 -28.66
N PRO A 17 1.19 -2.67 -29.25
CA PRO A 17 0.48 -2.09 -30.39
C PRO A 17 -0.23 -0.77 -30.05
N LEU A 18 -0.82 -0.68 -28.84
CA LEU A 18 -1.43 0.57 -28.38
C LEU A 18 -0.41 1.71 -28.28
N GLN A 19 0.75 1.45 -27.66
CA GLN A 19 1.82 2.45 -27.57
C GLN A 19 2.37 2.80 -28.96
N TRP A 20 2.50 1.83 -29.86
CA TRP A 20 2.92 2.09 -31.23
C TRP A 20 1.93 3.00 -31.97
N TYR A 21 0.62 2.74 -31.88
CA TYR A 21 -0.41 3.60 -32.45
C TYR A 21 -0.34 5.03 -31.91
N VAL A 22 -0.13 5.18 -30.59
CA VAL A 22 0.07 6.49 -29.96
C VAL A 22 1.31 7.18 -30.52
N ASN A 23 2.42 6.45 -30.65
CA ASN A 23 3.65 6.98 -31.22
C ASN A 23 3.44 7.49 -32.65
N GLN A 24 2.74 6.73 -33.49
CA GLN A 24 2.45 7.15 -34.87
C GLN A 24 1.53 8.36 -34.94
N THR A 25 0.51 8.39 -34.07
CA THR A 25 -0.50 9.46 -34.06
C THR A 25 0.06 10.77 -33.55
N ALA A 26 0.84 10.73 -32.47
CA ALA A 26 1.40 11.92 -31.82
C ALA A 26 2.84 12.25 -32.25
N ARG A 27 3.49 11.38 -33.04
CA ARG A 27 4.86 11.52 -33.53
C ARG A 27 5.88 11.80 -32.43
N ILE A 28 5.79 11.03 -31.34
CA ILE A 28 6.61 11.20 -30.13
C ILE A 28 8.07 10.82 -30.42
N LEU A 29 8.26 9.67 -31.06
CA LEU A 29 9.56 9.16 -31.50
C LEU A 29 9.55 9.05 -33.03
N PRO A 30 9.76 10.18 -33.75
CA PRO A 30 9.61 10.24 -35.21
C PRO A 30 10.67 9.44 -35.97
N GLU A 31 11.80 9.14 -35.34
CA GLU A 31 12.88 8.34 -35.94
C GLU A 31 12.52 6.85 -36.05
N ILE A 32 11.58 6.38 -35.24
CA ILE A 32 11.14 4.98 -35.24
C ILE A 32 10.02 4.82 -36.29
N LYS A 33 10.30 4.03 -37.33
CA LYS A 33 9.44 3.95 -38.52
C LYS A 33 8.56 2.71 -38.61
N ASP A 34 8.85 1.68 -37.82
CA ASP A 34 8.12 0.43 -37.82
C ASP A 34 7.97 -0.16 -36.40
N PHE A 35 7.02 -1.09 -36.28
CA PHE A 35 6.65 -1.71 -35.01
C PHE A 35 7.77 -2.57 -34.40
N GLU A 36 8.58 -3.23 -35.23
CA GLU A 36 9.68 -4.06 -34.75
C GLU A 36 10.76 -3.20 -34.09
N SER A 37 11.13 -2.10 -34.75
CA SER A 37 12.03 -1.08 -34.22
C SER A 37 11.49 -0.47 -32.93
N PHE A 38 10.18 -0.20 -32.87
CA PHE A 38 9.52 0.26 -31.64
C PHE A 38 9.62 -0.77 -30.51
N CYS A 39 9.41 -2.06 -30.81
CA CYS A 39 9.55 -3.13 -29.82
C CYS A 39 10.99 -3.24 -29.30
N ALA A 40 11.99 -2.98 -30.14
CA ALA A 40 13.41 -2.99 -29.78
C ALA A 40 13.89 -1.70 -29.08
N THR A 41 13.06 -0.67 -29.02
CA THR A 41 13.41 0.64 -28.43
C THR A 41 13.69 0.54 -26.94
N GLU A 42 14.62 1.38 -26.47
CA GLU A 42 15.02 1.45 -25.07
C GLU A 42 13.85 1.85 -24.15
N ALA A 43 13.95 1.45 -22.88
CA ALA A 43 12.89 1.71 -21.91
C ALA A 43 12.61 3.22 -21.74
N GLU A 44 13.65 4.06 -21.74
CA GLU A 44 13.52 5.50 -21.50
C GLU A 44 12.74 6.25 -22.60
N GLU A 45 12.85 5.78 -23.85
CA GLU A 45 12.10 6.37 -24.96
C GLU A 45 10.63 5.90 -24.93
N LYS A 46 10.38 4.63 -24.59
CA LYS A 46 9.02 4.09 -24.41
C LYS A 46 8.27 4.77 -23.27
N ILE A 47 8.97 5.23 -22.24
CA ILE A 47 8.39 6.05 -21.15
C ILE A 47 7.69 7.28 -21.70
N GLN A 48 8.27 7.98 -22.68
CA GLN A 48 7.67 9.19 -23.24
C GLN A 48 6.33 8.88 -23.93
N VAL A 49 6.28 7.77 -24.66
CA VAL A 49 5.05 7.30 -25.32
C VAL A 49 4.01 6.88 -24.30
N ARG A 50 4.42 6.17 -23.25
CA ARG A 50 3.59 5.72 -22.14
C ARG A 50 3.02 6.90 -21.36
N ASP A 51 3.83 7.90 -21.02
CA ASP A 51 3.39 9.11 -20.31
C ASP A 51 2.37 9.89 -21.15
N TYR A 52 2.62 10.03 -22.45
CA TYR A 52 1.68 10.68 -23.37
C TYR A 52 0.36 9.91 -23.49
N LEU A 53 0.40 8.58 -23.65
CA LEU A 53 -0.79 7.72 -23.70
C LEU A 53 -1.70 7.94 -22.47
N PHE A 54 -1.13 7.91 -21.27
CA PHE A 54 -1.93 8.08 -20.05
C PHE A 54 -2.29 9.54 -19.74
N ALA A 55 -1.62 10.52 -20.37
CA ALA A 55 -2.10 11.91 -20.38
C ALA A 55 -3.26 12.13 -21.39
N HIS A 56 -3.36 11.28 -22.41
CA HIS A 56 -4.29 11.40 -23.54
C HIS A 56 -5.13 10.13 -23.74
N THR A 57 -5.92 9.79 -22.71
CA THR A 57 -6.71 8.55 -22.70
C THR A 57 -7.75 8.42 -23.83
N GLU A 58 -8.11 9.52 -24.51
CA GLU A 58 -8.94 9.50 -25.71
C GLU A 58 -8.30 8.70 -26.87
N LEU A 59 -6.99 8.50 -26.85
CA LEU A 59 -6.29 7.67 -27.83
C LEU A 59 -6.58 6.19 -27.63
N ILE A 60 -6.93 5.77 -26.41
CA ILE A 60 -7.39 4.40 -26.12
C ILE A 60 -8.72 4.15 -26.84
N ASP A 61 -9.65 5.11 -26.77
CA ASP A 61 -10.95 4.99 -27.44
C ASP A 61 -10.77 4.92 -28.96
N ARG A 62 -9.91 5.78 -29.52
CA ARG A 62 -9.62 5.78 -30.97
C ARG A 62 -8.97 4.48 -31.42
N PHE A 63 -7.97 3.99 -30.69
CA PHE A 63 -7.32 2.71 -31.01
C PHE A 63 -8.33 1.55 -31.05
N VAL A 64 -9.23 1.50 -30.08
CA VAL A 64 -10.28 0.46 -29.99
C VAL A 64 -11.32 0.61 -31.10
N GLN A 65 -11.65 1.85 -31.49
CA GLN A 65 -12.58 2.13 -32.59
C GLN A 65 -11.98 1.78 -33.96
N ASP A 66 -10.72 2.16 -34.20
CA ASP A 66 -10.04 1.90 -35.47
C ASP A 66 -9.76 0.40 -35.65
N ASN A 67 -9.44 -0.30 -34.55
CA ASN A 67 -9.14 -1.73 -34.47
C ASN A 67 -8.30 -2.27 -35.64
N LEU A 68 -7.25 -1.54 -36.03
CA LEU A 68 -6.43 -1.86 -37.21
C LEU A 68 -5.72 -3.22 -37.09
N GLU A 69 -5.44 -3.65 -35.86
CA GLU A 69 -4.76 -4.91 -35.53
C GLU A 69 -5.71 -6.12 -35.49
N GLY A 70 -7.03 -5.92 -35.67
CA GLY A 70 -8.02 -7.00 -35.64
C GLY A 70 -8.07 -7.72 -34.29
N LEU A 71 -7.91 -6.99 -33.19
CA LEU A 71 -7.95 -7.55 -31.84
C LEU A 71 -9.33 -8.17 -31.56
N ASP A 72 -9.31 -9.25 -30.78
CA ASP A 72 -10.52 -9.87 -30.28
C ASP A 72 -11.25 -8.98 -29.25
N LYS A 73 -12.52 -9.29 -29.02
CA LYS A 73 -13.37 -8.52 -28.11
C LYS A 73 -12.78 -8.42 -26.70
N GLU A 74 -12.21 -9.50 -26.18
CA GLU A 74 -11.59 -9.53 -24.85
C GLU A 74 -10.36 -8.62 -24.76
N GLY A 75 -9.53 -8.60 -25.80
CA GLY A 75 -8.38 -7.71 -25.90
C GLY A 75 -8.80 -6.24 -25.94
N LEU A 76 -9.81 -5.90 -26.73
CA LEU A 76 -10.38 -4.55 -26.79
C LEU A 76 -10.98 -4.11 -25.45
N GLU A 77 -11.73 -4.98 -24.78
CA GLU A 77 -12.27 -4.71 -23.43
C GLU A 77 -11.14 -4.49 -22.40
N THR A 78 -10.08 -5.30 -22.48
CA THR A 78 -8.89 -5.12 -21.62
C THR A 78 -8.24 -3.76 -21.85
N ILE A 79 -8.06 -3.36 -23.11
CA ILE A 79 -7.47 -2.07 -23.46
C ILE A 79 -8.35 -0.90 -22.98
N LEU A 80 -9.67 -0.97 -23.17
CA LEU A 80 -10.60 0.03 -22.66
C LEU A 80 -10.53 0.14 -21.13
N SER A 81 -10.37 -0.98 -20.42
CA SER A 81 -10.28 -0.99 -18.96
C SER A 81 -9.08 -0.18 -18.44
N TRP A 82 -8.01 -0.03 -19.22
CA TRP A 82 -6.82 0.75 -18.84
C TRP A 82 -7.09 2.24 -18.69
N LYS A 83 -8.27 2.75 -19.11
CA LYS A 83 -8.73 4.09 -18.75
C LYS A 83 -8.99 4.26 -17.24
N ASN A 84 -9.22 3.17 -16.52
CA ASN A 84 -9.35 3.14 -15.06
C ASN A 84 -7.99 2.97 -14.36
N TYR A 85 -6.91 3.48 -14.97
CA TYR A 85 -5.58 3.43 -14.37
C TYR A 85 -5.51 4.31 -13.12
N VAL A 86 -4.56 3.98 -12.24
CA VAL A 86 -4.16 4.84 -11.13
C VAL A 86 -2.68 5.18 -11.29
N SER A 87 -2.38 6.44 -11.59
CA SER A 87 -1.01 6.95 -11.66
C SER A 87 -0.68 7.75 -10.41
N GLY A 88 0.51 7.58 -9.86
CA GLY A 88 0.94 8.34 -8.70
C GLY A 88 2.18 7.80 -8.04
N ASP A 89 2.42 8.33 -6.84
CA ASP A 89 3.43 7.83 -5.92
C ASP A 89 2.87 6.74 -5.02
N PHE A 90 3.69 5.72 -4.78
CA PHE A 90 3.36 4.60 -3.93
C PHE A 90 4.55 4.23 -3.05
N TYR A 91 4.25 3.78 -1.85
CA TYR A 91 5.17 3.07 -0.99
C TYR A 91 5.03 1.57 -1.22
N ILE A 92 6.09 0.93 -1.72
CA ILE A 92 6.19 -0.53 -1.69
C ILE A 92 6.56 -0.91 -0.26
N GLU A 93 5.60 -1.42 0.52
CA GLU A 93 5.81 -1.73 1.94
C GLU A 93 6.27 -3.16 2.17
N ARG A 94 5.75 -4.13 1.41
CA ARG A 94 6.19 -5.54 1.51
C ARG A 94 5.91 -6.38 0.29
N PHE A 95 6.62 -7.51 0.24
CA PHE A 95 6.42 -8.57 -0.72
C PHE A 95 5.74 -9.80 -0.08
N LEU A 96 4.50 -10.11 -0.48
CA LEU A 96 3.77 -11.32 -0.11
C LEU A 96 3.89 -12.45 -1.16
N LYS A 97 3.32 -13.63 -0.87
CA LYS A 97 3.31 -14.73 -1.87
C LYS A 97 2.42 -14.42 -3.08
N LYS A 98 1.28 -13.73 -2.86
CA LYS A 98 0.26 -13.49 -3.89
C LYS A 98 0.47 -12.19 -4.66
N TYR A 99 0.79 -11.09 -3.98
CA TYR A 99 0.92 -9.75 -4.59
C TYR A 99 1.86 -8.86 -3.76
N ASN A 100 2.40 -7.83 -4.40
CA ASN A 100 3.18 -6.78 -3.75
C ASN A 100 2.22 -5.77 -3.10
N ILE A 101 2.60 -5.21 -1.96
CA ILE A 101 1.81 -4.19 -1.26
C ILE A 101 2.31 -2.82 -1.68
N PHE A 102 1.45 -2.08 -2.37
CA PHE A 102 1.65 -0.68 -2.74
C PHE A 102 0.68 0.16 -1.92
N ILE A 103 1.17 1.16 -1.20
CA ILE A 103 0.37 2.08 -0.39
C ILE A 103 0.46 3.45 -1.03
N ALA A 104 -0.68 4.03 -1.41
CA ALA A 104 -0.74 5.40 -1.92
C ALA A 104 -0.64 6.44 -0.80
N ASP A 105 -0.41 7.71 -1.15
CA ASP A 105 -0.31 8.82 -0.20
C ASP A 105 -1.61 9.05 0.61
N ASP A 106 -2.76 8.54 0.15
CA ASP A 106 -4.06 8.58 0.83
C ASP A 106 -4.35 7.33 1.69
N ASP A 107 -3.33 6.53 1.97
CA ASP A 107 -3.38 5.25 2.69
C ASP A 107 -4.14 4.13 1.98
N THR A 108 -4.56 4.30 0.71
CA THR A 108 -5.15 3.20 -0.06
C THR A 108 -4.10 2.11 -0.31
N VAL A 109 -4.45 0.86 0.02
CA VAL A 109 -3.56 -0.30 -0.10
C VAL A 109 -3.95 -1.16 -1.30
N TYR A 110 -3.03 -1.29 -2.25
CA TYR A 110 -3.19 -2.10 -3.45
C TYR A 110 -2.38 -3.40 -3.36
N GLY A 111 -3.00 -4.49 -3.79
CA GLY A 111 -2.33 -5.75 -4.10
C GLY A 111 -1.93 -5.77 -5.57
N VAL A 112 -0.64 -5.52 -5.85
CA VAL A 112 -0.12 -5.31 -7.20
C VAL A 112 0.74 -6.49 -7.66
N LEU A 113 0.49 -6.98 -8.87
CA LEU A 113 1.31 -8.00 -9.53
C LEU A 113 2.32 -7.36 -10.47
N GLY A 114 3.47 -8.02 -10.64
CA GLY A 114 4.36 -7.71 -11.74
C GLY A 114 3.96 -8.36 -13.06
N LEU A 115 4.52 -7.83 -14.15
CA LEU A 115 4.38 -8.36 -15.50
C LEU A 115 5.38 -9.51 -15.71
N THR A 116 6.40 -9.32 -16.56
CA THR A 116 7.50 -10.28 -16.75
C THR A 116 8.43 -10.34 -15.53
N ASN A 117 8.68 -9.19 -14.92
CA ASN A 117 9.51 -9.03 -13.73
C ASN A 117 8.66 -8.55 -12.55
N SER A 118 8.89 -9.14 -11.39
CA SER A 118 8.31 -8.70 -10.12
C SER A 118 9.21 -7.63 -9.50
N PRO A 119 8.66 -6.62 -8.79
CA PRO A 119 9.49 -5.67 -8.04
C PRO A 119 10.48 -6.34 -7.08
N SER A 120 10.08 -7.48 -6.50
CA SER A 120 10.93 -8.33 -5.66
C SER A 120 12.15 -8.94 -6.35
N ASP A 121 12.21 -8.93 -7.69
CA ASP A 121 13.30 -9.53 -8.46
C ASP A 121 14.53 -8.58 -8.48
N PHE A 122 14.33 -7.29 -8.23
CA PHE A 122 15.39 -6.26 -8.24
C PHE A 122 15.40 -5.35 -7.00
N ILE A 123 14.41 -5.45 -6.11
CA ILE A 123 14.38 -4.74 -4.83
C ILE A 123 14.61 -5.74 -3.68
N ASP A 124 15.65 -5.53 -2.89
CA ASP A 124 15.88 -6.31 -1.67
C ASP A 124 14.82 -5.96 -0.60
N LYS A 125 14.28 -6.99 0.08
CA LYS A 125 13.29 -6.83 1.15
C LYS A 125 13.77 -5.97 2.31
N SER A 126 15.08 -5.95 2.57
CA SER A 126 15.70 -5.15 3.63
C SER A 126 15.66 -3.64 3.34
N ASN A 127 15.46 -3.25 2.08
CA ASN A 127 15.35 -1.85 1.66
C ASN A 127 13.92 -1.31 1.74
N LEU A 128 12.95 -2.11 2.19
CA LEU A 128 11.56 -1.68 2.31
C LEU A 128 11.32 -0.91 3.63
N PRO A 129 10.42 0.08 3.64
CA PRO A 129 9.62 0.54 2.51
C PRO A 129 10.44 1.39 1.51
N ILE A 130 10.02 1.40 0.24
CA ILE A 130 10.61 2.26 -0.80
C ILE A 130 9.50 3.06 -1.49
N ARG A 131 9.76 4.33 -1.79
CA ARG A 131 8.83 5.18 -2.55
C ARG A 131 9.16 5.09 -4.03
N VAL A 132 8.13 4.86 -4.84
CA VAL A 132 8.19 4.75 -6.30
C VAL A 132 7.06 5.52 -6.94
N GLN A 133 7.27 6.01 -8.16
CA GLN A 133 6.20 6.49 -9.04
C GLN A 133 5.97 5.44 -10.13
N THR A 134 4.70 5.09 -10.38
CA THR A 134 4.31 4.11 -11.41
C THR A 134 2.85 4.29 -11.81
N ILE A 135 2.39 3.49 -12.77
CA ILE A 135 1.00 3.39 -13.18
C ILE A 135 0.49 1.99 -12.87
N LEU A 136 -0.62 1.94 -12.12
CA LEU A 136 -1.37 0.73 -11.84
C LEU A 136 -2.48 0.56 -12.87
N LEU A 137 -2.57 -0.64 -13.45
CA LEU A 137 -3.50 -0.96 -14.52
C LEU A 137 -4.37 -2.16 -14.16
N PRO A 138 -5.65 -2.16 -14.56
CA PRO A 138 -6.49 -3.35 -14.48
C PRO A 138 -6.07 -4.37 -15.54
N PHE A 139 -6.03 -5.64 -15.16
CA PHE A 139 -5.81 -6.74 -16.08
C PHE A 139 -6.42 -8.04 -15.52
N GLN A 140 -7.46 -8.56 -16.18
CA GLN A 140 -8.11 -9.83 -15.82
C GLN A 140 -8.44 -9.95 -14.31
N ASN A 141 -9.19 -9.00 -13.74
CA ASN A 141 -9.54 -8.91 -12.31
C ASN A 141 -8.33 -8.81 -11.35
N LYS A 142 -7.17 -8.40 -11.85
CA LYS A 142 -5.97 -8.14 -11.05
C LYS A 142 -5.52 -6.70 -11.29
N ILE A 143 -4.71 -6.18 -10.38
CA ILE A 143 -3.96 -4.94 -10.58
C ILE A 143 -2.51 -5.30 -10.90
N VAL A 144 -2.00 -4.74 -11.99
CA VAL A 144 -0.59 -4.85 -12.39
C VAL A 144 0.05 -3.47 -12.42
N TYR A 145 1.36 -3.40 -12.23
CA TYR A 145 2.08 -2.17 -12.61
C TYR A 145 2.45 -2.22 -14.10
N ASP A 146 2.69 -1.06 -14.70
CA ASP A 146 2.97 -0.89 -16.13
C ASP A 146 4.34 -1.40 -16.61
N GLY A 147 5.13 -2.02 -15.73
CA GLY A 147 6.49 -2.46 -16.03
C GLY A 147 7.56 -1.41 -15.74
N PHE A 148 7.18 -0.20 -15.30
CA PHE A 148 8.11 0.86 -14.97
C PHE A 148 7.96 1.34 -13.52
N LEU A 149 9.09 1.56 -12.86
CA LEU A 149 9.14 2.14 -11.52
C LEU A 149 10.17 3.26 -11.52
N ARG A 150 9.74 4.49 -11.28
CA ARG A 150 10.66 5.59 -10.99
C ARG A 150 10.92 5.61 -9.49
N PHE A 151 12.15 5.31 -9.09
CA PHE A 151 12.55 5.31 -7.69
C PHE A 151 12.84 6.70 -7.16
N TYR A 152 12.46 6.96 -5.91
CA TYR A 152 12.91 8.13 -5.17
C TYR A 152 14.13 7.76 -4.32
N ASN A 153 15.18 8.59 -4.36
CA ASN A 153 16.36 8.39 -3.53
C ASN A 153 16.12 8.91 -2.10
N VAL A 154 15.21 8.24 -1.38
CA VAL A 154 14.80 8.59 -0.01
C VAL A 154 14.86 7.35 0.86
N LEU A 155 15.45 7.48 2.04
CA LEU A 155 15.47 6.43 3.07
C LEU A 155 14.45 6.75 4.15
N PHE A 156 13.68 5.74 4.57
CA PHE A 156 12.65 5.90 5.59
C PHE A 156 13.14 5.41 6.96
N GLY A 157 13.07 6.30 7.94
CA GLY A 157 13.32 5.96 9.34
C GLY A 157 12.21 5.09 9.94
N ARG A 158 12.48 4.50 11.10
CA ARG A 158 11.57 3.56 11.79
C ARG A 158 10.14 4.09 11.97
N GLY A 159 9.96 5.39 12.22
CA GLY A 159 8.63 6.00 12.40
C GLY A 159 7.72 5.82 11.19
N ILE A 160 8.20 6.23 10.00
CA ILE A 160 7.44 6.10 8.74
C ILE A 160 7.22 4.62 8.40
N SER A 161 8.26 3.78 8.54
CA SER A 161 8.14 2.34 8.28
C SER A 161 7.11 1.66 9.20
N SER A 162 7.05 2.06 10.47
CA SER A 162 6.04 1.58 11.41
C SER A 162 4.63 2.04 11.07
N SER A 163 4.47 3.29 10.64
CA SER A 163 3.17 3.84 10.22
C SER A 163 2.63 3.13 8.97
N LEU A 164 3.43 2.98 7.92
CA LEU A 164 3.05 2.24 6.70
C LEU A 164 2.69 0.78 7.00
N LYS A 165 3.44 0.15 7.91
CA LYS A 165 3.12 -1.20 8.39
C LYS A 165 1.76 -1.25 9.10
N GLN A 166 1.41 -0.24 9.89
CA GLN A 166 0.10 -0.16 10.55
C GLN A 166 -1.03 0.02 9.54
N VAL A 167 -0.86 0.90 8.54
CA VAL A 167 -1.81 1.08 7.43
C VAL A 167 -2.10 -0.27 6.77
N TYR A 168 -1.05 -1.00 6.37
CA TYR A 168 -1.22 -2.34 5.80
C TYR A 168 -1.95 -3.32 6.74
N LEU A 169 -1.59 -3.37 8.03
CA LEU A 169 -2.20 -4.31 8.97
C LEU A 169 -3.68 -4.02 9.19
N ILE A 170 -4.06 -2.75 9.39
CA ILE A 170 -5.46 -2.33 9.55
C ILE A 170 -6.26 -2.69 8.29
N THR A 171 -5.74 -2.35 7.11
CA THR A 171 -6.41 -2.63 5.83
C THR A 171 -6.55 -4.13 5.57
N LYS A 172 -5.54 -4.91 5.93
CA LYS A 172 -5.59 -6.38 5.87
C LYS A 172 -6.65 -6.95 6.81
N ASP A 173 -6.68 -6.52 8.07
CA ASP A 173 -7.63 -7.03 9.07
C ASP A 173 -9.08 -6.69 8.67
N ASN A 174 -9.27 -5.56 8.02
CA ASN A 174 -10.56 -5.13 7.46
C ASN A 174 -10.89 -5.76 6.09
N ASN A 175 -10.02 -6.61 5.52
CA ASN A 175 -10.14 -7.17 4.17
C ASN A 175 -10.37 -6.09 3.08
N ALA A 176 -9.72 -4.94 3.23
CA ALA A 176 -9.91 -3.76 2.37
C ALA A 176 -8.74 -3.54 1.39
N ILE A 177 -7.89 -4.55 1.15
CA ILE A 177 -6.82 -4.47 0.14
C ILE A 177 -7.46 -4.51 -1.25
N VAL A 178 -7.29 -3.43 -2.01
CA VAL A 178 -7.78 -3.29 -3.37
C VAL A 178 -6.94 -4.18 -4.30
N GLN A 179 -7.58 -5.15 -4.96
CA GLN A 179 -6.90 -6.13 -5.83
C GLN A 179 -7.41 -6.09 -7.27
N THR A 180 -8.46 -5.31 -7.56
CA THR A 180 -9.04 -5.09 -8.87
C THR A 180 -9.65 -3.68 -8.92
N PHE A 181 -9.69 -3.07 -10.11
CA PHE A 181 -10.39 -1.81 -10.36
C PHE A 181 -11.80 -2.01 -10.91
N ASP A 182 -12.18 -3.25 -11.23
CA ASP A 182 -13.52 -3.54 -11.73
C ASP A 182 -14.56 -3.30 -10.61
N SER A 183 -15.40 -2.31 -10.84
CA SER A 183 -16.49 -1.94 -9.93
C SER A 183 -17.54 -3.05 -9.76
N SER A 184 -17.54 -4.07 -10.64
CA SER A 184 -18.41 -5.25 -10.51
C SER A 184 -17.91 -6.25 -9.45
N ALA A 185 -16.65 -6.16 -9.02
CA ALA A 185 -16.09 -6.98 -7.94
C ALA A 185 -16.22 -6.33 -6.56
N THR A 186 -16.75 -5.11 -6.50
CA THR A 186 -16.97 -4.39 -5.25
C THR A 186 -18.41 -3.89 -5.21
N GLU A 187 -19.35 -4.77 -4.88
CA GLU A 187 -20.41 -4.29 -4.00
C GLU A 187 -19.70 -3.72 -2.76
N PRO A 188 -19.88 -2.44 -2.43
CA PRO A 188 -19.64 -2.01 -1.07
C PRO A 188 -20.61 -2.82 -0.23
N LYS A 189 -20.11 -3.77 0.57
CA LYS A 189 -20.86 -4.28 1.72
C LYS A 189 -20.99 -3.16 2.75
N ALA A 190 -21.73 -2.12 2.40
CA ALA A 190 -22.27 -1.17 3.33
C ALA A 190 -23.39 -1.86 4.11
N LYS A 191 -23.02 -2.27 5.33
CA LYS A 191 -23.90 -2.51 6.49
C LYS A 191 -24.97 -3.58 6.33
N LYS A 192 -24.62 -4.79 6.77
CA LYS A 192 -25.45 -5.43 7.80
C LYS A 192 -24.83 -5.12 9.15
N LYS A 193 -25.57 -4.36 9.98
CA LYS A 193 -25.51 -4.52 11.43
C LYS A 193 -25.71 -6.02 11.69
N SER A 194 -24.66 -6.77 11.95
CA SER A 194 -24.80 -8.09 12.54
C SER A 194 -25.00 -7.89 14.04
N THR A 195 -26.27 -7.73 14.39
CA THR A 195 -26.79 -8.22 15.65
C THR A 195 -26.28 -9.65 15.87
N GLY A 196 -25.46 -9.82 16.92
CA GLY A 196 -25.23 -11.03 17.68
C GLY A 196 -25.05 -12.35 16.94
N LYS A 197 -23.82 -12.86 16.92
CA LYS A 197 -23.60 -14.28 17.23
C LYS A 197 -22.39 -14.41 18.15
N LYS A 198 -22.69 -14.66 19.43
CA LYS A 198 -21.77 -15.07 20.49
C LYS A 198 -20.89 -16.21 19.96
N SER A 199 -19.59 -15.95 19.86
CA SER A 199 -18.58 -17.00 19.96
C SER A 199 -18.28 -17.15 21.44
N THR A 200 -18.79 -18.22 22.01
CA THR A 200 -18.52 -18.66 23.38
C THR A 200 -17.06 -19.04 23.48
N ASN A 201 -16.25 -18.13 24.03
CA ASN A 201 -15.11 -18.52 24.85
C ASN A 201 -14.97 -17.46 25.93
N THR A 202 -15.53 -17.78 27.10
CA THR A 202 -15.28 -17.19 28.43
C THR A 202 -15.07 -15.68 28.50
N ASP A 203 -16.00 -14.99 29.17
CA ASP A 203 -15.84 -13.63 29.71
C ASP A 203 -14.46 -13.47 30.37
N LYS A 204 -13.46 -13.07 29.58
CA LYS A 204 -12.33 -12.34 30.13
C LYS A 204 -12.84 -10.94 30.31
N ASP A 205 -13.27 -10.66 31.53
CA ASP A 205 -13.46 -9.31 32.00
C ASP A 205 -12.10 -8.61 32.03
N TRP A 206 -11.68 -8.14 30.86
CA TRP A 206 -10.44 -7.38 30.69
C TRP A 206 -10.48 -6.10 31.50
N ALA A 207 -11.67 -5.56 31.82
CA ALA A 207 -11.80 -4.38 32.65
C ALA A 207 -11.30 -4.66 34.08
N LEU A 208 -11.70 -5.80 34.66
CA LEU A 208 -11.23 -6.23 35.99
C LEU A 208 -9.70 -6.43 36.00
N LEU A 209 -9.16 -7.15 35.02
CA LEU A 209 -7.72 -7.42 34.93
C LEU A 209 -6.90 -6.13 34.70
N LEU A 210 -7.38 -5.22 33.85
CA LEU A 210 -6.74 -3.92 33.62
C LEU A 210 -6.84 -3.00 34.84
N GLU A 211 -7.90 -3.10 35.64
CA GLU A 211 -8.02 -2.36 36.90
C GLU A 211 -7.05 -2.88 37.96
N GLU A 212 -6.89 -4.20 38.09
CA GLU A 212 -5.89 -4.80 38.96
C GLU A 212 -4.47 -4.39 38.57
N LEU A 213 -4.14 -4.46 37.28
CA LEU A 213 -2.84 -4.03 36.76
C LEU A 213 -2.61 -2.53 36.99
N SER A 214 -3.63 -1.69 36.77
CA SER A 214 -3.55 -0.25 37.04
C SER A 214 -3.30 0.03 38.52
N THR A 215 -3.96 -0.71 39.40
CA THR A 215 -3.81 -0.58 40.85
C THR A 215 -2.41 -0.98 41.30
N LYS A 216 -1.85 -2.07 40.75
CA LYS A 216 -0.46 -2.46 41.01
C LYS A 216 0.52 -1.43 40.43
N ALA A 217 0.30 -0.95 39.21
CA ALA A 217 1.17 0.02 38.56
C ALA A 217 1.22 1.38 39.29
N LYS A 218 0.14 1.81 39.96
CA LYS A 218 0.13 3.02 40.81
C LYS A 218 1.14 2.96 41.97
N LYS A 219 1.57 1.76 42.38
CA LYS A 219 2.59 1.58 43.44
C LYS A 219 4.01 1.79 42.94
N LEU A 220 4.23 1.77 41.64
CA LEU A 220 5.54 2.03 41.04
C LEU A 220 5.87 3.52 41.15
N LYS A 221 6.93 3.85 41.90
CA LYS A 221 7.42 5.21 42.08
C LYS A 221 8.93 5.22 41.86
N GLY A 222 9.39 6.12 41.01
CA GLY A 222 10.78 6.53 40.99
C GLY A 222 11.02 7.59 42.06
N GLY A 223 12.22 7.64 42.62
CA GLY A 223 12.59 8.59 43.66
C GLY A 223 14.10 8.83 43.73
N GLY A 224 14.52 9.73 44.62
CA GLY A 224 15.94 9.99 44.85
C GLY A 224 16.68 8.73 45.31
N GLY A 225 17.86 8.48 44.73
CA GLY A 225 18.67 7.29 45.02
C GLY A 225 18.32 6.04 44.20
N GLN A 226 17.38 6.13 43.26
CA GLN A 226 17.07 5.06 42.29
C GLN A 226 17.56 5.44 40.88
N PRO A 227 17.68 4.47 39.96
CA PRO A 227 17.99 4.75 38.56
C PRO A 227 17.05 5.81 37.98
N MET A 228 17.62 6.77 37.26
CA MET A 228 16.89 7.82 36.54
C MET A 228 15.89 7.24 35.52
N THR A 229 16.13 6.01 35.04
CA THR A 229 15.24 5.27 34.16
C THR A 229 13.91 4.84 34.81
N TYR A 230 13.82 4.79 36.14
CA TYR A 230 12.63 4.26 36.83
C TYR A 230 11.39 5.16 36.64
N SER A 231 11.53 6.46 36.90
CA SER A 231 10.42 7.43 36.77
C SER A 231 9.77 7.46 35.37
N PRO A 232 10.52 7.61 34.26
CA PRO A 232 9.92 7.60 32.93
C PRO A 232 9.35 6.23 32.56
N THR A 233 10.00 5.12 32.93
CA THR A 233 9.53 3.76 32.63
C THR A 233 8.21 3.44 33.37
N PHE A 234 8.10 3.78 34.66
CA PHE A 234 6.86 3.58 35.41
C PHE A 234 5.72 4.49 34.95
N SER A 235 6.05 5.67 34.42
CA SER A 235 5.07 6.55 33.80
C SER A 235 4.56 5.99 32.47
N LEU A 236 5.45 5.38 31.67
CA LEU A 236 5.09 4.66 30.45
C LEU A 236 4.14 3.49 30.75
N VAL A 237 4.43 2.65 31.75
CA VAL A 237 3.55 1.54 32.15
C VAL A 237 2.13 2.03 32.48
N ARG A 238 2.01 3.11 33.25
CA ARG A 238 0.70 3.67 33.63
C ARG A 238 -0.04 4.24 32.41
N ALA A 239 0.63 4.98 31.54
CA ALA A 239 0.04 5.54 30.33
C ALA A 239 -0.45 4.44 29.37
N SER A 240 0.32 3.36 29.22
CA SER A 240 -0.08 2.19 28.41
C SER A 240 -1.32 1.48 28.97
N LEU A 241 -1.42 1.35 30.30
CA LEU A 241 -2.61 0.77 30.94
C LEU A 241 -3.86 1.66 30.79
N GLU A 242 -3.70 2.99 30.83
CA GLU A 242 -4.79 3.93 30.56
C GLU A 242 -5.26 3.87 29.11
N LEU A 243 -4.34 3.76 28.14
CA LEU A 243 -4.69 3.56 26.74
C LEU A 243 -5.44 2.22 26.55
N ALA A 244 -4.95 1.14 27.16
CA ALA A 244 -5.58 -0.17 27.08
C ALA A 244 -7.02 -0.15 27.62
N LYS A 245 -7.27 0.55 28.74
CA LYS A 245 -8.62 0.73 29.28
C LYS A 245 -9.55 1.40 28.28
N LEU A 246 -9.15 2.55 27.74
CA LEU A 246 -9.94 3.29 26.75
C LEU A 246 -10.22 2.45 25.50
N ALA A 247 -9.23 1.67 25.04
CA ALA A 247 -9.37 0.83 23.86
C ALA A 247 -10.31 -0.37 24.07
N THR A 248 -10.52 -0.79 25.32
CA THR A 248 -11.41 -1.91 25.68
C THR A 248 -12.84 -1.46 26.07
N GLU A 249 -13.13 -0.17 26.08
CA GLU A 249 -14.49 0.35 26.31
C GLU A 249 -15.45 -0.08 25.18
N SER A 250 -16.74 -0.21 25.49
CA SER A 250 -17.75 -0.62 24.50
C SER A 250 -17.91 0.36 23.32
N GLN A 251 -17.53 1.62 23.52
CA GLN A 251 -17.48 2.67 22.49
C GLN A 251 -16.25 3.56 22.73
N PRO A 252 -15.08 3.19 22.18
CA PRO A 252 -13.84 3.90 22.44
C PRO A 252 -13.82 5.28 21.75
N ASP A 253 -13.49 6.31 22.53
CA ASP A 253 -13.33 7.68 22.06
C ASP A 253 -11.98 7.86 21.34
N THR A 254 -12.05 8.02 20.01
CA THR A 254 -10.86 8.04 19.14
C THR A 254 -9.93 9.22 19.43
N ASP A 255 -10.47 10.38 19.79
CA ASP A 255 -9.66 11.56 20.13
C ASP A 255 -8.88 11.35 21.43
N LYS A 256 -9.51 10.68 22.42
CA LYS A 256 -8.81 10.30 23.66
C LYS A 256 -7.73 9.26 23.40
N LEU A 257 -7.97 8.28 22.52
CA LEU A 257 -6.97 7.30 22.13
C LEU A 257 -5.75 7.97 21.48
N ILE A 258 -5.97 8.89 20.54
CA ILE A 258 -4.89 9.64 19.87
C ILE A 258 -4.10 10.48 20.89
N LYS A 259 -4.78 11.18 21.81
CA LYS A 259 -4.11 11.94 22.87
C LYS A 259 -3.24 11.05 23.76
N LYS A 260 -3.72 9.86 24.12
CA LYS A 260 -2.95 8.89 24.92
C LYS A 260 -1.79 8.28 24.14
N HIS A 261 -1.96 7.99 22.86
CA HIS A 261 -0.87 7.57 21.97
C HIS A 261 0.27 8.59 21.94
N ASN A 262 -0.05 9.87 21.71
CA ASN A 262 0.96 10.93 21.67
C ASN A 262 1.70 11.06 23.00
N ARG A 263 0.99 10.91 24.13
CA ARG A 263 1.60 10.90 25.45
C ARG A 263 2.57 9.73 25.64
N ILE A 264 2.23 8.54 25.15
CA ILE A 264 3.10 7.36 25.18
C ILE A 264 4.36 7.59 24.32
N SER A 265 4.23 8.19 23.14
CA SER A 265 5.38 8.57 22.31
C SER A 265 6.35 9.47 23.06
N THR A 266 5.87 10.55 23.69
CA THR A 266 6.71 11.43 24.50
C THR A 266 7.37 10.70 25.68
N LEU A 267 6.68 9.74 26.30
CA LEU A 267 7.24 8.95 27.40
C LEU A 267 8.33 7.99 26.92
N LEU A 268 8.22 7.44 25.71
CA LEU A 268 9.28 6.63 25.10
C LEU A 268 10.54 7.46 24.85
N ASP A 269 10.40 8.69 24.36
CA ASP A 269 11.52 9.62 24.20
C ASP A 269 12.19 9.91 25.54
N GLN A 270 11.39 10.16 26.60
CA GLN A 270 11.90 10.37 27.95
C GLN A 270 12.64 9.15 28.54
N VAL A 271 12.18 7.93 28.21
CA VAL A 271 12.90 6.70 28.61
C VAL A 271 14.23 6.60 27.87
N ALA A 272 14.24 6.86 26.56
CA ALA A 272 15.47 6.84 25.76
C ALA A 272 16.50 7.85 26.29
N ASP A 273 16.07 9.09 26.57
CA ASP A 273 16.91 10.12 27.17
C ASP A 273 17.47 9.71 28.54
N ALA A 274 16.65 9.09 29.38
CA ALA A 274 17.09 8.63 30.70
C ALA A 274 18.13 7.50 30.61
N ILE A 275 17.99 6.60 29.65
CA ILE A 275 18.97 5.53 29.39
C ILE A 275 20.31 6.14 28.93
N ILE A 276 20.27 7.11 28.02
CA ILE A 276 21.47 7.78 27.52
C ILE A 276 22.21 8.51 28.65
N ARG A 277 21.48 9.12 29.59
CA ARG A 277 22.06 9.85 30.72
C ARG A 277 22.59 8.95 31.85
N GLU A 278 22.26 7.67 31.85
CA GLU A 278 22.79 6.68 32.81
C GLU A 278 24.10 6.01 32.35
N GLN A 279 24.48 6.17 31.08
CA GLN A 279 25.77 5.73 30.52
C GLN A 279 26.88 6.75 30.77
#